data_AF-A0A518EZ64-F1
#
_entry.id   AF-A0A518EZ64-F1
#
_cell.length_a   1.000
_cell.length_b   1.000
_cell.length_c   1.000
_cell.angle_alpha   90.00
_cell.angle_beta   90.00
_cell.angle_gamma   90.00
#
_symmetry.space_group_name_H-M   'P 1'
#
loop_
_entity.id
_entity.type
_entity.pdbx_description
1 polymer ?
#
loop_
_entity_poly.entity_id
_entity_poly.type
_entity_poly.pdbx_seq_one_letter_code
_entity_poly.pdbx_strand_id
1 'polypeptide(L)'
;MTNASLTLACLLVSSAPAQDVWVDPVLGDDASAGTQAEPLRTISAALARTDVTARLLPGEYSAASGETFPLLLEGFDSIRAEGDAETTRIVLPDAGGSLSYGSLQIAAEATIQGVTLEQEGTSTNAITIVNSPYSVYNHLVLQDSRVLGGATGVAGNANGRITIQGCEIAGQSGAAITTFRCSLALSDVTIRDATSGIQAASLGAPVHLERVSILDVAETAIYLYNWQYAYALEASIHDCLLAGHERGIHSDQGFVWNEVDVRGCTIVSDRGQGVVRDDSGGFIHVVDSIVAGHTLGDLQGVARFENSLAEYGALPAHRPGSLVGDPMFVDRAGGDFRLGWGSPCIDSAQPGFSRDLTGQPRVVDGNLDLAPAPDMGALEHRTLTGPESIRLGETVALELTGPLGGFSTVVISPAGYAAVGATTPYGRFFLKPGGSFRLPSVLTQGIAPTQLTTPPFTDPSLVGTRVGLQALTRSTDAPAGGAYSQPLLVRIDP
;
A
#
# COMPACT_ATOMS: atom_id res chain seq x y z
N MET A 1 -39.40 38.06 6.59
CA MET A 1 -39.20 37.99 5.13
C MET A 1 -38.46 36.70 4.85
N THR A 2 -39.13 35.80 4.16
CA THR A 2 -38.90 34.36 4.10
C THR A 2 -37.69 33.98 3.24
N ASN A 3 -36.77 33.21 3.82
CA ASN A 3 -35.70 32.52 3.10
C ASN A 3 -36.30 31.41 2.23
N ALA A 4 -36.23 31.55 0.91
CA ALA A 4 -36.47 30.46 -0.02
C ALA A 4 -35.18 29.64 -0.15
N SER A 5 -35.21 28.40 0.33
CA SER A 5 -34.17 27.41 0.06
C SER A 5 -34.31 26.95 -1.40
N LEU A 6 -33.28 27.16 -2.22
CA LEU A 6 -33.11 26.45 -3.48
C LEU A 6 -32.61 25.05 -3.16
N THR A 7 -33.51 24.07 -3.14
CA THR A 7 -33.14 22.66 -3.20
C THR A 7 -32.75 22.34 -4.65
N LEU A 8 -31.46 22.23 -4.92
CA LEU A 8 -30.95 21.71 -6.18
C LEU A 8 -31.33 20.22 -6.23
N ALA A 9 -32.42 19.90 -6.93
CA ALA A 9 -32.77 18.52 -7.25
C ALA A 9 -31.69 17.98 -8.18
N CYS A 10 -30.77 17.18 -7.63
CA CYS A 10 -29.91 16.32 -8.41
C CYS A 10 -30.84 15.33 -9.14
N LEU A 11 -31.10 15.56 -10.43
CA LEU A 11 -31.69 14.55 -11.28
C LEU A 11 -30.68 13.39 -11.33
N LEU A 12 -30.95 12.34 -10.56
CA LEU A 12 -30.39 11.03 -10.81
C LEU A 12 -30.89 10.60 -12.19
N VAL A 13 -30.08 10.86 -13.22
CA VAL A 13 -30.18 10.11 -14.47
C VAL A 13 -29.78 8.69 -14.08
N SER A 14 -30.76 7.79 -13.94
CA SER A 14 -30.44 6.37 -13.82
C SER A 14 -29.87 5.95 -15.18
N SER A 15 -28.55 5.83 -15.28
CA SER A 15 -27.92 5.14 -16.40
C SER A 15 -28.37 3.67 -16.36
N ALA A 16 -28.60 3.09 -17.54
CA ALA A 16 -28.76 1.65 -17.62
C ALA A 16 -27.46 0.98 -17.12
N PRO A 17 -27.54 -0.17 -16.43
CA PRO A 17 -26.34 -0.88 -16.01
C PRO A 17 -25.49 -1.25 -17.23
N ALA A 18 -24.16 -1.12 -17.10
CA ALA A 18 -23.23 -1.44 -18.16
C ALA A 18 -23.43 -2.89 -18.64
N GLN A 19 -23.33 -3.11 -19.95
CA GLN A 19 -23.48 -4.44 -20.53
C GLN A 19 -22.19 -5.26 -20.36
N ASP A 20 -22.29 -6.45 -19.74
CA ASP A 20 -21.18 -7.40 -19.73
C ASP A 20 -20.92 -7.96 -21.15
N VAL A 21 -19.67 -7.86 -21.61
CA VAL A 21 -19.21 -8.36 -22.91
C VAL A 21 -17.95 -9.21 -22.71
N TRP A 22 -17.99 -10.48 -23.08
CA TRP A 22 -16.85 -11.39 -22.91
C TRP A 22 -15.87 -11.29 -24.06
N VAL A 23 -14.58 -11.32 -23.73
CA VAL A 23 -13.48 -11.23 -24.69
C VAL A 23 -12.48 -12.35 -24.44
N ASP A 24 -12.08 -13.08 -25.48
CA ASP A 24 -11.08 -14.15 -25.45
C ASP A 24 -10.05 -13.90 -26.58
N PRO A 25 -8.77 -13.64 -26.26
CA PRO A 25 -7.77 -13.27 -27.27
C PRO A 25 -7.34 -14.47 -28.14
N VAL A 26 -7.68 -15.70 -27.72
CA VAL A 26 -7.28 -16.94 -28.38
C VAL A 26 -8.43 -17.48 -29.23
N LEU A 27 -9.60 -17.69 -28.62
CA LEU A 27 -10.74 -18.37 -29.22
C LEU A 27 -11.85 -17.43 -29.70
N GLY A 28 -11.79 -16.15 -29.34
CA GLY A 28 -12.81 -15.17 -29.70
C GLY A 28 -12.82 -14.78 -31.17
N ASP A 29 -13.95 -14.22 -31.61
CA ASP A 29 -14.16 -13.65 -32.94
C ASP A 29 -14.96 -12.34 -32.81
N ASP A 30 -14.46 -11.24 -33.36
CA ASP A 30 -15.08 -9.91 -33.28
C ASP A 30 -16.41 -9.81 -34.04
N ALA A 31 -16.74 -10.80 -34.87
CA ALA A 31 -18.07 -10.93 -35.46
C ALA A 31 -19.10 -11.57 -34.50
N SER A 32 -18.68 -12.07 -33.33
CA SER A 32 -19.54 -12.78 -32.37
C SER A 32 -20.45 -11.84 -31.57
N ALA A 33 -21.43 -12.42 -30.87
CA ALA A 33 -22.33 -11.67 -30.01
C ALA A 33 -21.64 -11.04 -28.77
N GLY A 34 -20.48 -11.56 -28.35
CA GLY A 34 -19.78 -11.11 -27.15
C GLY A 34 -20.40 -11.64 -25.86
N THR A 35 -20.97 -12.85 -25.92
CA THR A 35 -21.48 -13.58 -24.76
C THR A 35 -20.40 -14.50 -24.20
N GLN A 36 -20.57 -15.04 -23.00
CA GLN A 36 -19.58 -15.98 -22.42
C GLN A 36 -19.32 -17.21 -23.31
N ALA A 37 -20.31 -17.68 -24.06
CA ALA A 37 -20.18 -18.83 -24.95
C ALA A 37 -19.66 -18.47 -26.35
N GLU A 38 -19.82 -17.20 -26.75
CA GLU A 38 -19.40 -16.65 -28.05
C GLU A 38 -18.68 -15.31 -27.81
N PRO A 39 -17.47 -15.35 -27.22
CA PRO A 39 -16.73 -14.14 -26.85
C PRO A 39 -16.22 -13.39 -28.08
N LEU A 40 -16.06 -12.08 -27.93
CA LEU A 40 -15.30 -11.27 -28.90
C LEU A 40 -13.82 -11.63 -28.83
N ARG A 41 -13.05 -11.29 -29.87
CA ARG A 41 -11.60 -11.51 -29.89
C ARG A 41 -10.85 -10.38 -29.20
N THR A 42 -11.27 -9.15 -29.41
CA THR A 42 -10.54 -7.95 -29.00
C THR A 42 -11.31 -7.10 -28.00
N ILE A 43 -10.58 -6.47 -27.10
CA ILE A 43 -11.05 -5.41 -26.19
C ILE A 43 -11.55 -4.24 -27.03
N SER A 44 -10.83 -3.91 -28.11
CA SER A 44 -11.21 -2.90 -29.08
C SER A 44 -12.64 -3.09 -29.62
N ALA A 45 -13.03 -4.32 -29.96
CA ALA A 45 -14.40 -4.62 -30.41
C ALA A 45 -15.43 -4.54 -29.28
N ALA A 46 -15.05 -4.84 -28.04
CA ALA A 46 -15.92 -4.66 -26.88
C ALA A 46 -16.19 -3.17 -26.63
N LEU A 47 -15.13 -2.35 -26.57
CA LEU A 47 -15.20 -0.90 -26.32
C LEU A 47 -15.80 -0.10 -27.48
N ALA A 48 -15.97 -0.70 -28.67
CA ALA A 48 -16.74 -0.10 -29.75
C ALA A 48 -18.26 -0.06 -29.46
N ARG A 49 -18.71 -0.79 -28.43
CA ARG A 49 -20.07 -0.72 -27.88
C ARG A 49 -20.10 0.34 -26.77
N THR A 50 -21.29 0.82 -26.42
CA THR A 50 -21.45 1.89 -25.41
C THR A 50 -21.77 1.32 -24.04
N ASP A 51 -21.15 1.86 -22.99
CA ASP A 51 -21.40 1.52 -21.59
C ASP A 51 -21.24 0.02 -21.33
N VAL A 52 -20.02 -0.50 -21.55
CA VAL A 52 -19.71 -1.93 -21.43
C VAL A 52 -18.77 -2.25 -20.27
N THR A 53 -18.93 -3.44 -19.70
CA THR A 53 -17.87 -4.09 -18.92
C THR A 53 -17.26 -5.19 -19.78
N ALA A 54 -16.05 -4.95 -20.30
CA ALA A 54 -15.26 -5.95 -21.02
C ALA A 54 -14.70 -6.99 -20.03
N ARG A 55 -15.28 -8.18 -20.04
CA ARG A 55 -14.89 -9.34 -19.23
C ARG A 55 -13.84 -10.16 -19.96
N LEU A 56 -12.60 -10.05 -19.49
CA LEU A 56 -11.43 -10.65 -20.12
C LEU A 56 -11.21 -12.07 -19.61
N LEU A 57 -11.26 -13.05 -20.49
CA LEU A 57 -10.79 -14.40 -20.19
C LEU A 57 -9.25 -14.42 -20.13
N PRO A 58 -8.64 -15.33 -19.34
CA PRO A 58 -7.19 -15.43 -19.23
C PRO A 58 -6.48 -15.48 -20.59
N GLY A 59 -5.43 -14.69 -20.76
CA GLY A 59 -4.69 -14.58 -22.01
C GLY A 59 -3.92 -13.28 -22.16
N GLU A 60 -3.26 -13.15 -23.30
CA GLU A 60 -2.53 -11.94 -23.70
C GLU A 60 -3.32 -11.16 -24.76
N TYR A 61 -3.61 -9.89 -24.44
CA TYR A 61 -4.25 -8.93 -25.33
C TYR A 61 -3.20 -7.95 -25.83
N SER A 62 -2.84 -8.03 -27.10
CA SER A 62 -1.75 -7.28 -27.71
C SER A 62 -2.05 -6.98 -29.17
N ALA A 63 -1.18 -6.21 -29.84
CA ALA A 63 -1.30 -6.00 -31.28
C ALA A 63 -1.23 -7.33 -32.06
N ALA A 64 -0.53 -8.34 -31.51
CA ALA A 64 -0.45 -9.67 -32.09
C ALA A 64 -1.74 -10.49 -31.90
N SER A 65 -2.50 -10.26 -30.82
CA SER A 65 -3.82 -10.90 -30.63
C SER A 65 -4.92 -10.22 -31.47
N GLY A 66 -4.70 -8.99 -31.93
CA GLY A 66 -5.58 -8.26 -32.84
C GLY A 66 -6.02 -6.88 -32.32
N GLU A 67 -5.53 -6.45 -31.15
CA GLU A 67 -5.88 -5.15 -30.59
C GLU A 67 -5.43 -3.98 -31.47
N THR A 68 -6.25 -2.93 -31.49
CA THR A 68 -5.91 -1.65 -32.09
C THR A 68 -5.74 -0.62 -30.98
N PHE A 69 -4.53 -0.04 -30.89
CA PHE A 69 -4.21 0.97 -29.88
C PHE A 69 -4.37 2.39 -30.44
N PRO A 70 -4.71 3.38 -29.60
CA PRO A 70 -4.93 3.28 -28.15
C PRO A 70 -6.26 2.59 -27.82
N LEU A 71 -6.28 1.90 -26.68
CA LEU A 71 -7.54 1.44 -26.09
C LEU A 71 -8.16 2.64 -25.37
N LEU A 72 -9.34 3.07 -25.80
CA LEU A 72 -9.99 4.27 -25.30
C LEU A 72 -11.24 3.87 -24.51
N LEU A 73 -11.24 4.18 -23.21
CA LEU A 73 -12.41 4.00 -22.35
C LEU A 73 -13.16 5.33 -22.28
N GLU A 74 -14.33 5.35 -22.91
CA GLU A 74 -15.27 6.46 -22.93
C GLU A 74 -16.57 6.05 -22.19
N GLY A 75 -17.42 7.01 -21.82
CA GLY A 75 -18.65 6.70 -21.08
C GLY A 75 -18.40 6.03 -19.72
N PHE A 76 -19.15 4.97 -19.42
CA PHE A 76 -18.97 4.14 -18.20
C PHE A 76 -18.25 2.81 -18.48
N ASP A 77 -17.40 2.78 -19.50
CA ASP A 77 -16.70 1.57 -19.89
C ASP A 77 -15.74 1.07 -18.81
N SER A 78 -15.66 -0.25 -18.65
CA SER A 78 -14.79 -0.90 -17.66
C SER A 78 -14.14 -2.15 -18.23
N ILE A 79 -12.96 -2.47 -17.71
CA ILE A 79 -12.21 -3.69 -18.02
C ILE A 79 -12.11 -4.53 -16.75
N ARG A 80 -12.45 -5.81 -16.85
CA ARG A 80 -12.38 -6.74 -15.72
C ARG A 80 -11.87 -8.09 -16.17
N ALA A 81 -10.82 -8.59 -15.52
CA ALA A 81 -10.41 -9.97 -15.71
C ALA A 81 -11.38 -10.95 -15.01
N GLU A 82 -11.66 -12.07 -15.66
CA GLU A 82 -12.26 -13.26 -15.04
C GLU A 82 -11.20 -14.12 -14.33
N GLY A 83 -9.92 -13.93 -14.68
CA GLY A 83 -8.76 -14.43 -13.94
C GLY A 83 -8.25 -13.40 -12.94
N ASP A 84 -6.94 -13.39 -12.77
CA ASP A 84 -6.20 -12.41 -11.97
C ASP A 84 -5.10 -11.76 -12.82
N ALA A 85 -4.35 -10.83 -12.21
CA ALA A 85 -3.29 -10.11 -12.90
C ALA A 85 -2.15 -11.03 -13.38
N GLU A 86 -1.99 -12.24 -12.82
CA GLU A 86 -0.98 -13.21 -13.27
C GLU A 86 -1.40 -13.94 -14.56
N THR A 87 -2.69 -13.99 -14.84
CA THR A 87 -3.26 -14.79 -15.94
C THR A 87 -3.89 -13.95 -17.05
N THR A 88 -4.09 -12.65 -16.82
CA THR A 88 -4.69 -11.71 -17.80
C THR A 88 -3.78 -10.52 -18.03
N ARG A 89 -3.19 -10.43 -19.23
CA ARG A 89 -2.18 -9.39 -19.57
C ARG A 89 -2.61 -8.59 -20.79
N ILE A 90 -2.53 -7.27 -20.69
CA ILE A 90 -2.72 -6.31 -21.77
C ILE A 90 -1.35 -5.71 -22.10
N VAL A 91 -0.84 -5.96 -23.30
CA VAL A 91 0.47 -5.49 -23.76
C VAL A 91 0.28 -4.29 -24.67
N LEU A 92 0.76 -3.14 -24.19
CA LEU A 92 0.69 -1.87 -24.88
C LEU A 92 1.99 -1.67 -25.69
N PRO A 93 1.92 -1.22 -26.95
CA PRO A 93 3.10 -1.04 -27.79
C PRO A 93 3.84 0.27 -27.49
N ASP A 94 5.17 0.26 -27.61
CA ASP A 94 5.95 1.50 -27.56
C ASP A 94 5.67 2.36 -28.80
N ALA A 95 5.28 3.61 -28.57
CA ALA A 95 4.79 4.52 -29.62
C ALA A 95 5.69 5.76 -29.79
N GLY A 96 6.93 5.71 -29.29
CA GLY A 96 7.86 6.83 -29.38
C GLY A 96 7.38 8.07 -28.60
N GLY A 97 6.61 7.88 -27.53
CA GLY A 97 6.03 8.94 -26.71
C GLY A 97 4.75 9.55 -27.26
N SER A 98 4.21 9.03 -28.37
CA SER A 98 2.92 9.46 -28.87
C SER A 98 1.77 8.83 -28.07
N LEU A 99 1.06 9.66 -27.30
CA LEU A 99 -0.16 9.25 -26.61
C LEU A 99 -1.21 8.69 -27.58
N SER A 100 -1.16 9.07 -28.86
CA SER A 100 -2.13 8.69 -29.87
C SER A 100 -2.01 7.25 -30.39
N TYR A 101 -1.03 6.44 -29.94
CA TYR A 101 -0.81 5.12 -30.56
C TYR A 101 -0.44 3.97 -29.61
N GLY A 102 -0.14 4.21 -28.32
CA GLY A 102 0.44 3.16 -27.46
C GLY A 102 -0.01 3.13 -26.00
N SER A 103 -1.12 3.75 -25.64
CA SER A 103 -1.56 3.79 -24.24
C SER A 103 -3.00 3.32 -24.05
N LEU A 104 -3.35 3.02 -22.80
CA LEU A 104 -4.72 2.94 -22.33
C LEU A 104 -5.19 4.35 -21.93
N GLN A 105 -6.25 4.84 -22.57
CA GLN A 105 -6.75 6.19 -22.38
C GLN A 105 -8.07 6.20 -21.61
N ILE A 106 -8.15 7.04 -20.59
CA ILE A 106 -9.34 7.24 -19.77
C ILE A 106 -9.92 8.61 -20.08
N ALA A 107 -11.06 8.62 -20.75
CA ALA A 107 -11.76 9.83 -21.21
C ALA A 107 -13.09 10.08 -20.48
N ALA A 108 -13.43 9.23 -19.50
CA ALA A 108 -14.62 9.36 -18.66
C ALA A 108 -14.41 8.59 -17.32
N GLU A 109 -15.47 8.03 -16.74
CA GLU A 109 -15.39 7.19 -15.54
C GLU A 109 -15.14 5.73 -15.96
N ALA A 110 -14.05 5.15 -15.48
CA ALA A 110 -13.63 3.81 -15.87
C ALA A 110 -13.08 3.01 -14.69
N THR A 111 -13.45 1.73 -14.62
CA THR A 111 -12.86 0.76 -13.69
C THR A 111 -12.02 -0.26 -14.46
N ILE A 112 -10.82 -0.51 -13.97
CA ILE A 112 -9.93 -1.57 -14.45
C ILE A 112 -9.61 -2.48 -13.27
N GLN A 113 -9.87 -3.77 -13.42
CA GLN A 113 -9.67 -4.74 -12.34
C GLN A 113 -9.02 -6.05 -12.80
N GLY A 114 -8.05 -6.53 -12.02
CA GLY A 114 -7.50 -7.87 -12.14
C GLY A 114 -6.59 -8.09 -13.36
N VAL A 115 -6.00 -7.04 -13.94
CA VAL A 115 -5.17 -7.15 -15.14
C VAL A 115 -3.72 -6.75 -14.89
N THR A 116 -2.79 -7.35 -15.62
CA THR A 116 -1.45 -6.78 -15.82
C THR A 116 -1.44 -5.94 -17.08
N LEU A 117 -1.16 -4.65 -16.95
CA LEU A 117 -0.85 -3.74 -18.04
C LEU A 117 0.66 -3.67 -18.18
N GLU A 118 1.19 -4.11 -19.31
CA GLU A 118 2.62 -4.01 -19.60
C GLU A 118 2.84 -3.05 -20.76
N GLN A 119 3.54 -1.96 -20.49
CA GLN A 119 3.93 -1.00 -21.50
C GLN A 119 5.30 -1.37 -22.04
N GLU A 120 5.35 -1.71 -23.33
CA GLU A 120 6.60 -1.96 -24.02
C GLU A 120 7.41 -0.66 -24.15
N GLY A 121 8.72 -0.78 -23.98
CA GLY A 121 9.64 0.34 -24.08
C GLY A 121 9.51 1.35 -22.94
N THR A 122 10.08 2.54 -23.16
CA THR A 122 10.32 3.54 -22.11
C THR A 122 9.83 4.94 -22.50
N SER A 123 9.14 5.07 -23.63
CA SER A 123 8.81 6.39 -24.18
C SER A 123 7.34 6.76 -24.01
N THR A 124 6.45 5.78 -23.92
CA THR A 124 4.99 5.98 -23.78
C THR A 124 4.52 5.68 -22.36
N ASN A 125 3.48 6.37 -21.89
CA ASN A 125 2.82 6.08 -20.60
C ASN A 125 1.91 4.85 -20.72
N ALA A 126 1.76 4.06 -19.66
CA ALA A 126 0.86 2.91 -19.70
C ALA A 126 -0.62 3.35 -19.67
N ILE A 127 -1.02 4.11 -18.64
CA ILE A 127 -2.37 4.67 -18.52
C ILE A 127 -2.29 6.20 -18.58
N THR A 128 -3.16 6.82 -19.37
CA THR A 128 -3.29 8.28 -19.43
C THR A 128 -4.74 8.71 -19.28
N ILE A 129 -5.01 9.57 -18.32
CA ILE A 129 -6.27 10.31 -18.24
C ILE A 129 -6.18 11.50 -19.20
N VAL A 130 -7.09 11.55 -20.17
CA VAL A 130 -7.10 12.53 -21.25
C VAL A 130 -8.32 13.45 -21.13
N ASN A 131 -8.22 14.71 -21.56
CA ASN A 131 -9.39 15.57 -21.63
C ASN A 131 -10.39 15.03 -22.65
N SER A 132 -11.67 15.04 -22.30
CA SER A 132 -12.76 14.62 -23.18
C SER A 132 -13.72 15.79 -23.42
N PRO A 133 -14.25 15.99 -24.64
CA PRO A 133 -15.32 16.95 -24.88
C PRO A 133 -16.65 16.49 -24.27
N TYR A 134 -16.76 15.21 -23.89
CA TYR A 134 -17.98 14.58 -23.39
C TYR A 134 -18.02 14.45 -21.86
N SER A 135 -16.90 14.67 -21.18
CA SER A 135 -16.81 14.64 -19.72
C SER A 135 -16.10 15.87 -19.18
N VAL A 136 -16.69 16.48 -18.15
CA VAL A 136 -16.05 17.56 -17.37
C VAL A 136 -15.19 17.03 -16.22
N TYR A 137 -15.24 15.71 -15.97
CA TYR A 137 -14.53 15.05 -14.87
C TYR A 137 -14.26 13.57 -15.19
N ASN A 138 -12.98 13.19 -15.26
CA ASN A 138 -12.60 11.81 -15.56
C ASN A 138 -12.15 11.10 -14.29
N HIS A 139 -12.52 9.84 -14.13
CA HIS A 139 -12.16 9.06 -12.95
C HIS A 139 -11.67 7.69 -13.36
N LEU A 140 -10.40 7.40 -13.04
CA LEU A 140 -9.83 6.06 -13.10
C LEU A 140 -9.96 5.38 -11.74
N VAL A 141 -10.56 4.19 -11.71
CA VAL A 141 -10.47 3.23 -10.61
C VAL A 141 -9.64 2.04 -11.08
N LEU A 142 -8.49 1.79 -10.46
CA LEU A 142 -7.62 0.66 -10.74
C LEU A 142 -7.55 -0.25 -9.51
N GLN A 143 -7.89 -1.53 -9.66
CA GLN A 143 -8.01 -2.46 -8.54
C GLN A 143 -7.30 -3.78 -8.84
N ASP A 144 -6.59 -4.33 -7.85
CA ASP A 144 -6.00 -5.68 -7.91
C ASP A 144 -5.22 -5.95 -9.21
N SER A 145 -4.50 -4.92 -9.70
CA SER A 145 -3.89 -4.88 -11.02
C SER A 145 -2.40 -4.54 -10.94
N ARG A 146 -1.67 -4.82 -12.03
CA ARG A 146 -0.24 -4.51 -12.14
C ARG A 146 0.01 -3.59 -13.32
N VAL A 147 0.85 -2.57 -13.15
CA VAL A 147 1.27 -1.66 -14.22
C VAL A 147 2.79 -1.69 -14.34
N LEU A 148 3.28 -2.28 -15.42
CA LEU A 148 4.68 -2.60 -15.62
C LEU A 148 5.27 -1.80 -16.79
N GLY A 149 6.46 -1.25 -16.61
CA GLY A 149 7.19 -0.54 -17.65
C GLY A 149 6.59 0.81 -18.04
N GLY A 150 7.09 1.37 -19.15
CA GLY A 150 6.68 2.66 -19.70
C GLY A 150 7.42 3.87 -19.12
N ALA A 151 7.19 5.02 -19.75
CA ALA A 151 7.69 6.32 -19.28
C ALA A 151 7.04 6.72 -17.95
N THR A 152 5.72 6.63 -17.89
CA THR A 152 4.92 6.79 -16.66
C THR A 152 3.92 5.65 -16.56
N GLY A 153 3.71 5.11 -15.35
CA GLY A 153 2.69 4.08 -15.12
C GLY A 153 1.29 4.68 -15.30
N VAL A 154 0.94 5.66 -14.46
CA VAL A 154 -0.36 6.35 -14.52
C VAL A 154 -0.16 7.86 -14.61
N ALA A 155 -0.67 8.48 -15.69
CA ALA A 155 -0.57 9.91 -15.92
C ALA A 155 -1.95 10.59 -15.88
N GLY A 156 -2.17 11.46 -14.89
CA GLY A 156 -3.37 12.29 -14.77
C GLY A 156 -3.16 13.67 -15.39
N ASN A 157 -3.42 13.84 -16.69
CA ASN A 157 -3.16 15.10 -17.42
C ASN A 157 -4.40 16.01 -17.58
N ALA A 158 -5.47 15.70 -16.88
CA ALA A 158 -6.77 16.35 -17.01
C ALA A 158 -7.41 16.54 -15.63
N ASN A 159 -8.44 17.39 -15.58
CA ASN A 159 -9.27 17.50 -14.38
C ASN A 159 -9.95 16.14 -14.11
N GLY A 160 -9.70 15.57 -12.95
CA GLY A 160 -10.23 14.25 -12.64
C GLY A 160 -9.74 13.69 -11.33
N ARG A 161 -9.89 12.37 -11.20
CA ARG A 161 -9.46 11.58 -10.05
C ARG A 161 -8.81 10.28 -10.49
N ILE A 162 -7.78 9.90 -9.76
CA ILE A 162 -7.16 8.57 -9.82
C ILE A 162 -7.42 7.91 -8.47
N THR A 163 -7.95 6.69 -8.49
CA THR A 163 -8.10 5.83 -7.31
C THR A 163 -7.47 4.49 -7.62
N ILE A 164 -6.48 4.09 -6.84
CA ILE A 164 -5.77 2.82 -7.04
C ILE A 164 -5.76 2.05 -5.74
N GLN A 165 -6.15 0.78 -5.79
CA GLN A 165 -6.23 -0.08 -4.62
C GLN A 165 -5.64 -1.46 -4.87
N GLY A 166 -4.81 -1.97 -3.97
CA GLY A 166 -4.31 -3.35 -4.05
C GLY A 166 -3.45 -3.62 -5.29
N CYS A 167 -2.76 -2.60 -5.80
CA CYS A 167 -2.05 -2.67 -7.07
C CYS A 167 -0.52 -2.61 -6.90
N GLU A 168 0.18 -3.10 -7.91
CA GLU A 168 1.63 -2.93 -8.09
C GLU A 168 1.92 -2.04 -9.30
N ILE A 169 2.81 -1.05 -9.15
CA ILE A 169 3.32 -0.25 -10.27
C ILE A 169 4.86 -0.34 -10.25
N ALA A 170 5.45 -0.88 -11.31
CA ALA A 170 6.88 -1.17 -11.30
C ALA A 170 7.61 -0.93 -12.63
N GLY A 171 8.89 -0.52 -12.54
CA GLY A 171 9.81 -0.50 -13.67
C GLY A 171 9.67 0.69 -14.62
N GLN A 172 9.12 1.82 -14.16
CA GLN A 172 8.94 3.01 -15.00
C GLN A 172 10.27 3.75 -15.19
N SER A 173 10.59 4.12 -16.44
CA SER A 173 11.78 4.93 -16.72
C SER A 173 11.64 6.38 -16.27
N GLY A 174 10.43 6.83 -15.96
CA GLY A 174 10.11 8.12 -15.35
C GLY A 174 9.40 7.93 -14.00
N ALA A 175 8.29 8.62 -13.80
CA ALA A 175 7.52 8.51 -12.56
C ALA A 175 6.54 7.32 -12.59
N ALA A 176 6.32 6.64 -11.48
CA ALA A 176 5.25 5.63 -11.39
C ALA A 176 3.88 6.28 -11.60
N ILE A 177 3.64 7.42 -10.94
CA ILE A 177 2.40 8.19 -11.07
C ILE A 177 2.72 9.68 -11.23
N THR A 178 2.08 10.33 -12.21
CA THR A 178 2.06 11.79 -12.33
C THR A 178 0.63 12.30 -12.24
N THR A 179 0.42 13.42 -11.55
CA THR A 179 -0.87 14.11 -11.55
C THR A 179 -0.71 15.60 -11.83
N PHE A 180 -1.61 16.13 -12.65
CA PHE A 180 -1.74 17.54 -12.94
C PHE A 180 -3.22 17.91 -12.92
N ARG A 181 -3.66 18.70 -11.94
CA ARG A 181 -5.10 19.00 -11.68
C ARG A 181 -5.97 17.77 -11.40
N CYS A 182 -5.36 16.69 -10.98
CA CYS A 182 -6.03 15.42 -10.71
C CYS A 182 -5.86 15.06 -9.23
N SER A 183 -6.95 14.67 -8.57
CA SER A 183 -6.86 14.14 -7.21
C SER A 183 -6.34 12.71 -7.24
N LEU A 184 -5.58 12.34 -6.22
CA LEU A 184 -4.95 11.03 -6.12
C LEU A 184 -5.35 10.36 -4.81
N ALA A 185 -5.87 9.13 -4.91
CA ALA A 185 -6.15 8.28 -3.76
C ALA A 185 -5.50 6.90 -3.98
N LEU A 186 -4.54 6.53 -3.13
CA LEU A 186 -3.89 5.21 -3.16
C LEU A 186 -4.15 4.48 -1.84
N SER A 187 -4.54 3.21 -1.91
CA SER A 187 -4.62 2.33 -0.75
C SER A 187 -4.03 0.94 -1.03
N ASP A 188 -3.16 0.45 -0.15
CA ASP A 188 -2.58 -0.89 -0.29
C ASP A 188 -1.81 -1.05 -1.63
N VAL A 189 -1.03 -0.04 -2.00
CA VAL A 189 -0.31 0.03 -3.29
C VAL A 189 1.19 -0.14 -3.06
N THR A 190 1.84 -0.91 -3.94
CA THR A 190 3.30 -0.99 -4.01
C THR A 190 3.80 -0.32 -5.29
N ILE A 191 4.72 0.63 -5.15
CA ILE A 191 5.47 1.27 -6.24
C ILE A 191 6.94 0.88 -6.08
N ARG A 192 7.59 0.43 -7.15
CA ARG A 192 9.01 0.09 -7.08
C ARG A 192 9.77 0.23 -8.39
N ASP A 193 11.10 0.31 -8.29
CA ASP A 193 12.00 0.23 -9.44
C ASP A 193 11.71 1.31 -10.52
N ALA A 194 11.18 2.47 -10.10
CA ALA A 194 10.87 3.61 -10.96
C ALA A 194 11.90 4.73 -10.79
N THR A 195 12.05 5.63 -11.78
CA THR A 195 12.93 6.81 -11.59
C THR A 195 12.40 7.71 -10.48
N SER A 196 11.09 7.97 -10.44
CA SER A 196 10.40 8.67 -9.36
C SER A 196 9.16 7.89 -8.93
N GLY A 197 8.74 8.00 -7.67
CA GLY A 197 7.49 7.39 -7.20
C GLY A 197 6.28 8.16 -7.69
N ILE A 198 5.87 9.18 -6.92
CA ILE A 198 4.70 10.02 -7.20
C ILE A 198 5.16 11.45 -7.45
N GLN A 199 4.72 12.04 -8.55
CA GLN A 199 4.89 13.46 -8.85
C GLN A 199 3.52 14.12 -8.97
N ALA A 200 3.12 14.90 -7.97
CA ALA A 200 1.79 15.49 -7.89
C ALA A 200 1.81 17.02 -7.96
N ALA A 201 1.32 17.56 -9.08
CA ALA A 201 0.98 18.96 -9.31
C ALA A 201 -0.53 19.17 -9.29
N SER A 202 -1.14 18.94 -8.15
CA SER A 202 -2.59 18.81 -8.10
C SER A 202 -3.36 20.14 -8.16
N LEU A 203 -2.70 21.32 -8.10
CA LEU A 203 -3.32 22.65 -8.30
C LEU A 203 -4.66 22.84 -7.53
N GLY A 204 -4.72 22.40 -6.27
CA GLY A 204 -5.95 22.40 -5.47
C GLY A 204 -6.65 21.06 -5.34
N ALA A 205 -6.26 20.04 -6.11
CA ALA A 205 -6.76 18.69 -5.92
C ALA A 205 -5.98 17.96 -4.79
N PRO A 206 -6.66 17.17 -3.95
CA PRO A 206 -6.01 16.52 -2.81
C PRO A 206 -5.25 15.25 -3.20
N VAL A 207 -4.26 14.90 -2.38
CA VAL A 207 -3.51 13.65 -2.44
C VAL A 207 -3.71 12.87 -1.14
N HIS A 208 -4.19 11.62 -1.24
CA HIS A 208 -4.42 10.74 -0.11
C HIS A 208 -3.73 9.41 -0.33
N LEU A 209 -2.77 9.07 0.51
CA LEU A 209 -2.02 7.82 0.46
C LEU A 209 -2.20 7.09 1.80
N GLU A 210 -2.61 5.84 1.75
CA GLU A 210 -2.80 4.99 2.93
C GLU A 210 -2.18 3.61 2.66
N ARG A 211 -1.27 3.14 3.53
CA ARG A 211 -0.61 1.83 3.36
C ARG A 211 0.04 1.67 1.97
N VAL A 212 0.81 2.67 1.57
CA VAL A 212 1.57 2.66 0.31
C VAL A 212 3.04 2.35 0.58
N SER A 213 3.62 1.43 -0.20
CA SER A 213 5.06 1.17 -0.22
C SER A 213 5.67 1.77 -1.47
N ILE A 214 6.68 2.64 -1.34
CA ILE A 214 7.48 3.17 -2.46
C ILE A 214 8.93 2.75 -2.23
N LEU A 215 9.41 1.83 -3.04
CA LEU A 215 10.67 1.11 -2.82
C LEU A 215 11.64 1.34 -3.99
N ASP A 216 12.90 1.57 -3.67
CA ASP A 216 14.01 1.56 -4.63
C ASP A 216 13.80 2.47 -5.85
N VAL A 217 13.22 3.65 -5.62
CA VAL A 217 13.11 4.66 -6.68
C VAL A 217 14.40 5.45 -6.82
N ALA A 218 14.79 5.79 -8.05
CA ALA A 218 16.09 6.40 -8.30
C ALA A 218 16.23 7.80 -7.68
N GLU A 219 15.17 8.61 -7.74
CA GLU A 219 15.14 10.01 -7.32
C GLU A 219 14.21 10.21 -6.11
N THR A 220 13.03 10.82 -6.33
CA THR A 220 12.11 11.21 -5.25
C THR A 220 10.97 10.21 -5.10
N ALA A 221 10.68 9.75 -3.88
CA ALA A 221 9.54 8.88 -3.60
C ALA A 221 8.21 9.63 -3.73
N ILE A 222 8.08 10.79 -3.09
CA ILE A 222 6.88 11.64 -3.22
C ILE A 222 7.33 13.08 -3.44
N TYR A 223 6.97 13.62 -4.60
CA TYR A 223 7.20 15.00 -4.96
C TYR A 223 5.88 15.75 -5.10
N LEU A 224 5.66 16.73 -4.22
CA LEU A 224 4.47 17.55 -4.15
C LEU A 224 4.81 18.99 -4.53
N TYR A 225 4.31 19.47 -5.66
CA TYR A 225 4.70 20.76 -6.20
C TYR A 225 3.52 21.56 -6.77
N ASN A 226 3.66 22.88 -6.87
CA ASN A 226 2.63 23.72 -7.48
C ASN A 226 3.24 24.79 -8.39
N TRP A 227 2.80 24.83 -9.66
CA TRP A 227 3.29 25.80 -10.65
C TRP A 227 2.47 27.09 -10.71
N GLN A 228 1.32 27.16 -10.03
CA GLN A 228 0.42 28.32 -10.06
C GLN A 228 0.14 28.82 -8.64
N TYR A 229 0.58 30.05 -8.38
CA TYR A 229 0.59 30.74 -7.09
C TYR A 229 -0.78 31.03 -6.42
N ALA A 230 -1.86 30.29 -6.73
CA ALA A 230 -3.23 30.58 -6.31
C ALA A 230 -3.98 29.42 -5.62
N TYR A 231 -3.40 28.22 -5.53
CA TYR A 231 -4.09 27.04 -5.00
C TYR A 231 -3.32 26.38 -3.86
N ALA A 232 -4.02 26.05 -2.76
CA ALA A 232 -3.49 25.25 -1.67
C ALA A 232 -3.45 23.77 -2.07
N LEU A 233 -2.38 23.06 -1.72
CA LEU A 233 -2.30 21.61 -1.83
C LEU A 233 -2.51 20.98 -0.45
N GLU A 234 -3.45 20.04 -0.34
CA GLU A 234 -3.63 19.19 0.83
C GLU A 234 -3.16 17.77 0.49
N ALA A 235 -2.24 17.24 1.29
CA ALA A 235 -1.76 15.88 1.16
C ALA A 235 -1.78 15.15 2.51
N SER A 236 -2.38 13.96 2.53
CA SER A 236 -2.34 13.04 3.68
C SER A 236 -1.57 11.78 3.28
N ILE A 237 -0.46 11.52 3.96
CA ILE A 237 0.44 10.39 3.69
C ILE A 237 0.50 9.57 4.97
N HIS A 238 -0.26 8.48 5.01
CA HIS A 238 -0.55 7.72 6.22
C HIS A 238 -0.12 6.26 6.10
N ASP A 239 0.52 5.73 7.13
CA ASP A 239 0.92 4.32 7.22
C ASP A 239 1.78 3.85 6.03
N CYS A 240 2.60 4.74 5.47
CA CYS A 240 3.38 4.48 4.25
C CYS A 240 4.84 4.12 4.56
N LEU A 241 5.43 3.25 3.74
CA LEU A 241 6.86 2.94 3.74
C LEU A 241 7.52 3.54 2.49
N LEU A 242 8.46 4.45 2.67
CA LEU A 242 9.29 5.00 1.60
C LEU A 242 10.73 4.53 1.85
N ALA A 243 11.28 3.71 0.95
CA ALA A 243 12.60 3.11 1.12
C ALA A 243 13.46 3.23 -0.15
N GLY A 244 14.78 3.39 0.00
CA GLY A 244 15.73 3.29 -1.12
C GLY A 244 15.74 4.47 -2.09
N HIS A 245 15.25 5.65 -1.68
CA HIS A 245 15.12 6.86 -2.53
C HIS A 245 16.27 7.85 -2.35
N GLU A 246 16.46 8.79 -3.28
CA GLU A 246 17.31 9.98 -3.06
C GLU A 246 16.60 11.03 -2.21
N ARG A 247 15.29 11.20 -2.40
CA ARG A 247 14.47 12.10 -1.58
C ARG A 247 13.18 11.41 -1.15
N GLY A 248 12.84 11.47 0.13
CA GLY A 248 11.65 10.80 0.64
C GLY A 248 10.39 11.56 0.26
N ILE A 249 10.11 12.62 1.01
CA ILE A 249 9.01 13.53 0.73
C ILE A 249 9.62 14.89 0.43
N HIS A 250 9.42 15.36 -0.79
CA HIS A 250 9.86 16.67 -1.21
C HIS A 250 8.63 17.53 -1.52
N SER A 251 8.51 18.68 -0.86
CA SER A 251 7.52 19.68 -1.21
C SER A 251 8.18 21.00 -1.58
N ASP A 252 7.84 21.54 -2.75
CA ASP A 252 8.33 22.82 -3.23
C ASP A 252 7.21 23.69 -3.84
N GLN A 253 7.56 24.94 -4.14
CA GLN A 253 6.78 25.93 -4.87
C GLN A 253 5.34 26.11 -4.35
N GLY A 254 5.16 26.94 -3.32
CA GLY A 254 3.86 27.46 -2.92
C GLY A 254 3.98 28.77 -2.14
N PHE A 255 3.40 29.86 -2.64
CA PHE A 255 3.17 31.09 -1.83
C PHE A 255 1.88 30.98 -0.99
N VAL A 256 1.04 30.00 -1.27
CA VAL A 256 -0.27 29.74 -0.63
C VAL A 256 -0.17 28.44 0.18
N TRP A 257 -0.90 28.39 1.29
CA TRP A 257 -0.89 27.33 2.30
C TRP A 257 -0.93 25.90 1.73
N ASN A 258 0.21 25.24 1.61
CA ASN A 258 0.28 23.78 1.43
C ASN A 258 0.33 23.11 2.79
N GLU A 259 -0.54 22.13 3.04
CA GLU A 259 -0.52 21.31 4.26
C GLU A 259 -0.29 19.85 3.89
N VAL A 260 0.83 19.30 4.37
CA VAL A 260 1.20 17.91 4.17
C VAL A 260 1.23 17.24 5.54
N ASP A 261 0.30 16.33 5.78
CA ASP A 261 0.21 15.50 6.98
C ASP A 261 0.84 14.14 6.72
N VAL A 262 1.97 13.87 7.38
CA VAL A 262 2.72 12.61 7.30
C VAL A 262 2.56 11.90 8.64
N ARG A 263 1.88 10.75 8.64
CA ARG A 263 1.55 10.08 9.90
C ARG A 263 1.74 8.56 9.85
N GLY A 264 2.36 7.99 10.88
CA GLY A 264 2.56 6.54 10.93
C GLY A 264 3.48 6.05 9.81
N CYS A 265 4.37 6.88 9.27
CA CYS A 265 5.17 6.55 8.10
C CYS A 265 6.61 6.16 8.48
N THR A 266 7.22 5.27 7.70
CA THR A 266 8.65 4.97 7.77
C THR A 266 9.31 5.48 6.49
N ILE A 267 10.20 6.46 6.61
CA ILE A 267 10.93 7.09 5.51
C ILE A 267 12.41 6.82 5.74
N VAL A 268 13.01 6.01 4.90
CA VAL A 268 14.33 5.45 5.17
C VAL A 268 15.16 5.34 3.90
N SER A 269 16.37 5.87 3.91
CA SER A 269 17.32 5.71 2.81
C SER A 269 18.73 5.87 3.32
N ASP A 270 19.71 5.24 2.68
CA ASP A 270 21.14 5.38 2.99
C ASP A 270 21.81 6.49 2.15
N ARG A 271 21.01 7.33 1.48
CA ARG A 271 21.45 8.43 0.62
C ARG A 271 20.47 9.60 0.66
N GLY A 272 20.95 10.74 0.20
CA GLY A 272 20.11 11.91 -0.09
C GLY A 272 19.41 12.48 1.15
N GLN A 273 18.13 12.86 1.04
CA GLN A 273 17.37 13.60 2.07
C GLN A 273 16.04 12.92 2.41
N GLY A 274 15.59 13.03 3.67
CA GLY A 274 14.33 12.41 4.11
C GLY A 274 13.10 13.24 3.74
N VAL A 275 12.67 14.09 4.66
CA VAL A 275 11.54 15.01 4.47
C VAL A 275 12.08 16.42 4.26
N VAL A 276 11.84 16.94 3.06
CA VAL A 276 12.40 18.21 2.59
C VAL A 276 11.30 19.17 2.17
N ARG A 277 11.48 20.41 2.63
CA ARG A 277 10.75 21.57 2.18
C ARG A 277 11.75 22.69 1.83
N ASP A 278 11.66 23.19 0.59
CA ASP A 278 12.61 24.17 0.05
C ASP A 278 12.14 25.64 0.15
N ASP A 279 10.87 25.92 0.48
CA ASP A 279 10.33 27.27 0.58
C ASP A 279 9.61 27.58 1.92
N SER A 280 9.18 28.84 2.08
CA SER A 280 8.58 29.37 3.32
C SER A 280 7.04 29.37 3.36
N GLY A 281 6.33 28.79 2.38
CA GLY A 281 4.86 28.93 2.26
C GLY A 281 4.06 27.63 2.45
N GLY A 282 3.73 27.27 3.69
CA GLY A 282 3.00 26.03 4.05
C GLY A 282 3.67 25.23 5.16
N PHE A 283 3.13 24.06 5.50
CA PHE A 283 3.62 23.22 6.60
C PHE A 283 3.66 21.74 6.20
N ILE A 284 4.78 21.09 6.51
CA ILE A 284 4.83 19.63 6.62
C ILE A 284 4.76 19.28 8.10
N HIS A 285 3.77 18.47 8.47
CA HIS A 285 3.59 17.90 9.79
C HIS A 285 3.96 16.42 9.74
N VAL A 286 4.88 16.00 10.60
CA VAL A 286 5.31 14.61 10.72
C VAL A 286 4.95 14.12 12.11
N VAL A 287 4.11 13.09 12.20
CA VAL A 287 3.54 12.61 13.46
C VAL A 287 3.63 11.09 13.52
N ASP A 288 3.92 10.49 14.67
CA ASP A 288 3.96 9.01 14.84
C ASP A 288 4.85 8.30 13.79
N SER A 289 5.90 8.95 13.28
CA SER A 289 6.64 8.51 12.09
C SER A 289 8.14 8.34 12.36
N ILE A 290 8.82 7.59 11.50
CA ILE A 290 10.27 7.38 11.52
C ILE A 290 10.87 7.98 10.25
N VAL A 291 11.89 8.83 10.40
CA VAL A 291 12.70 9.35 9.29
C VAL A 291 14.17 9.04 9.58
N ALA A 292 14.81 8.21 8.77
CA ALA A 292 16.08 7.62 9.17
C ALA A 292 17.11 7.49 8.03
N GLY A 293 18.34 7.87 8.36
CA GLY A 293 19.63 7.54 7.73
C GLY A 293 20.01 8.22 6.44
N HIS A 294 19.33 9.31 6.11
CA HIS A 294 19.61 10.11 4.93
C HIS A 294 20.93 10.89 5.08
N THR A 295 21.83 10.77 4.10
CA THR A 295 23.20 11.31 4.19
C THR A 295 23.28 12.84 4.15
N LEU A 296 22.26 13.51 3.61
CA LEU A 296 22.13 14.95 3.53
C LEU A 296 21.13 15.52 4.56
N GLY A 297 20.61 14.67 5.44
CA GLY A 297 19.73 15.04 6.55
C GLY A 297 18.31 14.47 6.45
N ASP A 298 17.79 14.04 7.60
CA ASP A 298 16.45 13.47 7.69
C ASP A 298 15.34 14.52 7.55
N LEU A 299 15.54 15.73 8.09
CA LEU A 299 14.53 16.77 8.13
C LEU A 299 15.06 18.12 7.65
N GLN A 300 14.35 18.75 6.72
CA GLN A 300 14.56 20.13 6.29
C GLN A 300 13.22 20.84 6.12
N GLY A 301 13.02 21.97 6.81
CA GLY A 301 11.82 22.80 6.66
C GLY A 301 10.51 22.15 7.19
N VAL A 302 10.62 21.15 8.06
CA VAL A 302 9.48 20.53 8.75
C VAL A 302 8.97 21.45 9.86
N ALA A 303 7.67 21.70 9.86
CA ALA A 303 7.04 22.67 10.77
C ALA A 303 6.68 22.06 12.13
N ARG A 304 6.21 20.81 12.11
CA ARG A 304 5.76 20.07 13.29
C ARG A 304 6.30 18.65 13.18
N PHE A 305 6.93 18.18 14.26
CA PHE A 305 7.45 16.83 14.37
C PHE A 305 6.96 16.28 15.71
N GLU A 306 6.20 15.20 15.79
CA GLU A 306 5.62 14.76 17.07
C GLU A 306 5.58 13.26 17.22
N ASN A 307 5.89 12.77 18.42
CA ASN A 307 5.93 11.32 18.70
C ASN A 307 6.61 10.56 17.55
N SER A 308 7.68 11.15 17.03
CA SER A 308 8.35 10.70 15.81
C SER A 308 9.84 10.59 16.11
N LEU A 309 10.54 9.78 15.33
CA LEU A 309 11.98 9.59 15.44
C LEU A 309 12.67 10.12 14.18
N ALA A 310 13.70 10.95 14.36
CA ALA A 310 14.69 11.24 13.35
C ALA A 310 16.00 10.56 13.74
N GLU A 311 16.68 9.86 12.82
CA GLU A 311 17.96 9.22 13.15
C GLU A 311 19.06 10.26 13.35
N TYR A 312 19.08 11.26 12.48
CA TYR A 312 20.08 12.32 12.45
C TYR A 312 19.45 13.71 12.40
N GLY A 313 20.25 14.70 12.82
CA GLY A 313 19.94 16.11 12.67
C GLY A 313 19.25 16.77 13.86
N ALA A 314 19.07 18.08 13.76
CA ALA A 314 18.36 18.86 14.75
C ALA A 314 16.85 18.78 14.50
N LEU A 315 16.10 18.42 15.53
CA LEU A 315 14.64 18.44 15.48
C LEU A 315 14.10 19.89 15.42
N PRO A 316 12.92 20.11 14.80
CA PRO A 316 12.27 21.42 14.80
C PRO A 316 11.83 21.84 16.22
N ALA A 317 11.40 23.10 16.34
CA ALA A 317 11.03 23.69 17.63
C ALA A 317 9.82 22.97 18.27
N HIS A 318 8.81 22.62 17.47
CA HIS A 318 7.63 21.87 17.91
C HIS A 318 7.92 20.36 17.82
N ARG A 319 8.32 19.76 18.97
CA ARG A 319 8.79 18.36 19.03
C ARG A 319 8.34 17.49 20.23
N PRO A 320 7.10 17.64 20.76
CA PRO A 320 6.65 16.81 21.88
C PRO A 320 6.74 15.31 21.56
N GLY A 321 7.20 14.52 22.52
CA GLY A 321 7.34 13.06 22.39
C GLY A 321 8.33 12.58 21.32
N SER A 322 9.06 13.50 20.66
CA SER A 322 9.94 13.15 19.55
C SER A 322 11.34 12.75 20.00
N LEU A 323 11.96 11.87 19.24
CA LEU A 323 13.22 11.21 19.56
C LEU A 323 14.28 11.52 18.50
N VAL A 324 15.55 11.46 18.92
CA VAL A 324 16.70 11.43 18.03
C VAL A 324 17.54 10.20 18.36
N GLY A 325 17.82 9.36 17.37
CA GLY A 325 18.64 8.16 17.56
C GLY A 325 18.28 7.03 16.62
N ASP A 326 18.90 5.88 16.81
CA ASP A 326 18.69 4.71 15.96
C ASP A 326 17.27 4.12 16.16
N PRO A 327 16.46 3.95 15.08
CA PRO A 327 15.17 3.24 15.16
C PRO A 327 15.30 1.75 15.47
N MET A 328 16.51 1.17 15.38
CA MET A 328 16.80 -0.25 15.62
C MET A 328 16.03 -1.19 14.68
N PHE A 329 16.09 -0.94 13.37
CA PHE A 329 15.52 -1.85 12.37
C PHE A 329 16.16 -3.25 12.43
N VAL A 330 15.39 -4.29 12.11
CA VAL A 330 15.84 -5.69 12.09
C VAL A 330 17.00 -5.89 11.12
N ASP A 331 16.83 -5.48 9.86
CA ASP A 331 17.88 -5.50 8.84
C ASP A 331 17.63 -4.42 7.78
N ARG A 332 18.01 -3.18 8.11
CA ARG A 332 17.88 -2.04 7.22
C ARG A 332 18.57 -2.27 5.87
N ALA A 333 19.75 -2.88 5.86
CA ALA A 333 20.52 -3.09 4.64
C ALA A 333 19.90 -4.17 3.73
N GLY A 334 19.21 -5.14 4.33
CA GLY A 334 18.41 -6.15 3.63
C GLY A 334 16.98 -5.73 3.29
N GLY A 335 16.55 -4.51 3.64
CA GLY A 335 15.20 -4.01 3.40
C GLY A 335 14.15 -4.43 4.43
N ASP A 336 14.55 -5.02 5.55
CA ASP A 336 13.67 -5.35 6.67
C ASP A 336 13.61 -4.19 7.67
N PHE A 337 12.62 -3.32 7.45
CA PHE A 337 12.38 -2.11 8.24
C PHE A 337 11.44 -2.33 9.43
N ARG A 338 11.19 -3.58 9.83
CA ARG A 338 10.50 -3.86 11.10
C ARG A 338 11.38 -3.41 12.25
N LEU A 339 10.75 -2.96 13.34
CA LEU A 339 11.46 -2.61 14.57
C LEU A 339 11.98 -3.86 15.27
N GLY A 340 13.23 -3.86 15.69
CA GLY A 340 13.82 -4.89 16.54
C GLY A 340 13.45 -4.70 18.00
N TRP A 341 13.64 -5.75 18.81
CA TRP A 341 13.34 -5.68 20.24
C TRP A 341 14.15 -4.57 20.93
N GLY A 342 13.48 -3.78 21.77
CA GLY A 342 14.08 -2.68 22.52
C GLY A 342 14.23 -1.38 21.72
N SER A 343 13.68 -1.31 20.51
CA SER A 343 13.57 -0.06 19.75
C SER A 343 12.85 1.01 20.59
N PRO A 344 13.34 2.26 20.59
CA PRO A 344 12.66 3.34 21.29
C PRO A 344 11.36 3.79 20.60
N CYS A 345 11.06 3.26 19.40
CA CYS A 345 9.83 3.53 18.66
C CYS A 345 8.67 2.63 19.07
N ILE A 346 8.94 1.53 19.79
CA ILE A 346 7.91 0.57 20.22
C ILE A 346 7.00 1.21 21.29
N ASP A 347 5.69 1.01 21.17
CA ASP A 347 4.64 1.47 22.09
C ASP A 347 4.71 2.99 22.40
N SER A 348 5.24 3.78 21.46
CA SER A 348 5.59 5.20 21.69
C SER A 348 4.83 6.21 20.82
N ALA A 349 4.00 5.74 19.88
CA ALA A 349 3.13 6.59 19.08
C ALA A 349 1.77 6.85 19.78
N GLN A 350 1.01 7.81 19.27
CA GLN A 350 -0.34 8.09 19.74
C GLN A 350 -1.38 7.21 19.02
N PRO A 351 -2.45 6.78 19.71
CA PRO A 351 -3.58 6.14 19.07
C PRO A 351 -4.17 7.02 17.97
N GLY A 352 -4.39 6.44 16.78
CA GLY A 352 -4.95 7.15 15.64
C GLY A 352 -5.52 6.19 14.61
N PHE A 353 -4.64 5.41 13.96
CA PHE A 353 -5.03 4.42 12.97
C PHE A 353 -5.32 3.06 13.59
N SER A 354 -6.15 2.27 12.90
CA SER A 354 -6.55 0.94 13.38
C SER A 354 -5.63 -0.19 12.90
N ARG A 355 -4.89 0.04 11.80
CA ARG A 355 -4.04 -0.96 11.14
C ARG A 355 -2.72 -0.35 10.68
N ASP A 356 -1.69 -1.17 10.56
CA ASP A 356 -0.38 -0.83 10.01
C ASP A 356 -0.32 -1.07 8.48
N LEU A 357 0.84 -0.87 7.87
CA LEU A 357 1.09 -1.07 6.44
C LEU A 357 0.72 -2.48 5.94
N THR A 358 0.85 -3.50 6.79
CA THR A 358 0.54 -4.90 6.43
C THR A 358 -0.91 -5.28 6.74
N GLY A 359 -1.74 -4.30 7.13
CA GLY A 359 -3.13 -4.50 7.51
C GLY A 359 -3.31 -5.09 8.91
N GLN A 360 -2.25 -5.20 9.71
CA GLN A 360 -2.29 -5.76 11.06
C GLN A 360 -2.71 -4.69 12.08
N PRO A 361 -3.38 -5.05 13.20
CA PRO A 361 -3.73 -4.07 14.23
C PRO A 361 -2.53 -3.29 14.78
N ARG A 362 -2.74 -1.98 15.01
CA ARG A 362 -1.77 -0.99 15.53
C ARG A 362 -1.79 -0.76 17.05
N VAL A 363 -2.62 -1.48 17.79
CA VAL A 363 -2.64 -1.36 19.26
C VAL A 363 -2.27 -2.74 19.80
N VAL A 364 -0.98 -2.96 19.81
CA VAL A 364 -0.30 -4.19 20.23
C VAL A 364 0.55 -3.82 21.46
N ASP A 365 0.90 -4.81 22.26
CA ASP A 365 1.83 -4.66 23.39
C ASP A 365 3.15 -5.23 22.90
N GLY A 366 4.01 -4.35 22.37
CA GLY A 366 5.23 -4.70 21.68
C GLY A 366 6.39 -4.97 22.63
N ASN A 367 6.47 -4.22 23.73
CA ASN A 367 7.51 -4.32 24.77
C ASN A 367 7.16 -5.32 25.91
N LEU A 368 5.93 -5.83 25.92
CA LEU A 368 5.40 -6.82 26.86
C LEU A 368 5.16 -6.31 28.29
N ASP A 369 4.92 -5.01 28.47
CA ASP A 369 4.65 -4.39 29.78
C ASP A 369 3.16 -4.43 30.22
N LEU A 370 2.29 -5.00 29.36
CA LEU A 370 0.83 -5.07 29.51
C LEU A 370 0.08 -3.73 29.30
N ALA A 371 0.73 -2.72 28.70
CA ALA A 371 0.17 -1.42 28.35
C ALA A 371 0.30 -1.17 26.83
N PRO A 372 -0.55 -1.79 26.00
CA PRO A 372 -0.43 -1.72 24.55
C PRO A 372 -0.59 -0.29 24.02
N ALA A 373 0.31 0.12 23.13
CA ALA A 373 0.23 1.37 22.39
C ALA A 373 0.77 1.16 20.96
N PRO A 374 0.44 2.06 20.01
CA PRO A 374 1.01 1.94 18.68
C PRO A 374 2.50 2.23 18.64
N ASP A 375 3.17 1.63 17.66
CA ASP A 375 4.54 1.96 17.32
C ASP A 375 4.63 3.20 16.44
N MET A 376 5.74 3.92 16.55
CA MET A 376 6.10 4.92 15.53
C MET A 376 6.45 4.20 14.23
N GLY A 377 6.08 4.78 13.10
CA GLY A 377 6.37 4.26 11.77
C GLY A 377 5.28 3.37 11.19
N ALA A 378 5.56 2.79 10.02
CA ALA A 378 4.58 2.10 9.17
C ALA A 378 4.27 0.66 9.58
N LEU A 379 5.12 0.03 10.37
CA LEU A 379 5.06 -1.39 10.71
C LEU A 379 4.98 -1.54 12.23
N GLU A 380 3.98 -2.28 12.70
CA GLU A 380 3.83 -2.59 14.13
C GLU A 380 4.75 -3.77 14.52
N HIS A 381 5.52 -3.61 15.59
CA HIS A 381 6.32 -4.66 16.20
C HIS A 381 5.43 -5.74 16.78
N ARG A 382 5.76 -7.00 16.48
CA ARG A 382 5.07 -8.17 17.00
C ARG A 382 6.08 -9.13 17.57
N THR A 383 5.86 -9.54 18.81
CA THR A 383 6.73 -10.51 19.49
C THR A 383 6.74 -11.86 18.77
N LEU A 384 5.63 -12.24 18.16
CA LEU A 384 5.48 -13.50 17.41
C LEU A 384 4.85 -13.20 16.05
N THR A 385 5.54 -13.56 14.98
CA THR A 385 5.03 -13.50 13.61
C THR A 385 5.19 -14.84 12.89
N GLY A 386 4.45 -14.98 11.78
CA GLY A 386 4.43 -16.17 10.93
C GLY A 386 3.45 -15.97 9.77
N PRO A 387 3.29 -16.99 8.92
CA PRO A 387 2.40 -16.91 7.76
C PRO A 387 0.92 -16.84 8.15
N GLU A 388 0.09 -16.25 7.30
CA GLU A 388 -1.37 -16.24 7.50
C GLU A 388 -2.02 -17.60 7.23
N SER A 389 -1.41 -18.40 6.36
CA SER A 389 -1.87 -19.74 6.01
C SER A 389 -0.71 -20.67 5.64
N ILE A 390 -0.91 -21.96 5.81
CA ILE A 390 0.00 -23.03 5.38
C ILE A 390 -0.78 -24.20 4.82
N ARG A 391 -0.15 -25.06 4.00
CA ARG A 391 -0.79 -26.30 3.56
C ARG A 391 -0.69 -27.38 4.63
N LEU A 392 -1.66 -28.29 4.62
CA LEU A 392 -1.62 -29.47 5.48
C LEU A 392 -0.32 -30.27 5.25
N GLY A 393 0.32 -30.68 6.33
CA GLY A 393 1.60 -31.41 6.31
C GLY A 393 2.84 -30.52 6.23
N GLU A 394 2.70 -29.21 6.05
CA GLU A 394 3.83 -28.27 6.10
C GLU A 394 4.12 -27.79 7.53
N THR A 395 5.38 -27.48 7.79
CA THR A 395 5.82 -26.82 9.03
C THR A 395 5.61 -25.32 8.94
N VAL A 396 5.21 -24.67 10.04
CA VAL A 396 5.12 -23.21 10.10
C VAL A 396 6.48 -22.63 10.49
N ALA A 397 7.03 -21.76 9.65
CA ALA A 397 8.14 -20.89 10.03
C ALA A 397 7.61 -19.73 10.88
N LEU A 398 8.22 -19.55 12.05
CA LEU A 398 7.86 -18.53 13.03
C LEU A 398 9.06 -17.65 13.32
N GLU A 399 8.80 -16.37 13.52
CA GLU A 399 9.79 -15.43 14.02
C GLU A 399 9.38 -14.97 15.41
N LEU A 400 10.36 -14.97 16.32
CA LEU A 400 10.14 -14.67 17.73
C LEU A 400 11.14 -13.62 18.20
N THR A 401 10.66 -12.49 18.68
CA THR A 401 11.49 -11.42 19.24
C THR A 401 11.41 -11.40 20.78
N GLY A 402 12.42 -10.81 21.40
CA GLY A 402 12.56 -10.73 22.84
C GLY A 402 13.93 -10.20 23.25
N PRO A 403 14.17 -9.92 24.55
CA PRO A 403 15.45 -9.42 25.03
C PRO A 403 16.61 -10.33 24.62
N LEU A 404 17.79 -9.78 24.37
CA LEU A 404 18.96 -10.59 24.04
C LEU A 404 19.25 -11.62 25.15
N GLY A 405 19.25 -12.91 24.81
CA GLY A 405 19.44 -14.01 25.76
C GLY A 405 18.22 -14.31 26.65
N GLY A 406 17.08 -13.67 26.41
CA GLY A 406 15.81 -13.94 27.08
C GLY A 406 15.24 -15.32 26.70
N PHE A 407 14.48 -15.94 27.60
CA PHE A 407 13.79 -17.20 27.29
C PHE A 407 12.41 -16.92 26.71
N SER A 408 12.05 -17.62 25.62
CA SER A 408 10.69 -17.62 25.10
C SER A 408 10.24 -19.01 24.63
N THR A 409 8.94 -19.25 24.62
CA THR A 409 8.30 -20.50 24.15
C THR A 409 6.97 -20.19 23.49
N VAL A 410 6.60 -20.95 22.46
CA VAL A 410 5.32 -20.79 21.76
C VAL A 410 4.35 -21.87 22.22
N VAL A 411 3.17 -21.45 22.66
CA VAL A 411 2.01 -22.33 22.89
C VAL A 411 1.21 -22.39 21.60
N ILE A 412 0.81 -23.59 21.20
CA ILE A 412 0.05 -23.86 19.97
C ILE A 412 -1.26 -24.54 20.34
N SER A 413 -2.35 -24.12 19.73
CA SER A 413 -3.67 -24.73 19.90
C SER A 413 -4.37 -24.99 18.56
N PRO A 414 -4.58 -26.27 18.19
CA PRO A 414 -5.39 -26.63 17.03
C PRO A 414 -6.86 -26.19 17.15
N ALA A 415 -7.37 -25.98 18.36
CA ALA A 415 -8.71 -25.44 18.60
C ALA A 415 -8.83 -23.92 18.34
N GLY A 416 -7.72 -23.28 17.95
CA GLY A 416 -7.65 -21.85 17.67
C GLY A 416 -7.67 -21.00 18.94
N TYR A 417 -8.23 -19.80 18.82
CA TYR A 417 -8.31 -18.79 19.88
C TYR A 417 -9.74 -18.60 20.39
N ALA A 418 -9.85 -18.11 21.63
CA ALA A 418 -11.04 -17.64 22.29
C ALA A 418 -11.19 -16.13 22.09
N ALA A 419 -12.42 -15.65 21.90
CA ALA A 419 -12.71 -14.23 21.72
C ALA A 419 -12.36 -13.39 22.97
N VAL A 420 -12.51 -13.98 24.16
CA VAL A 420 -12.13 -13.37 25.43
C VAL A 420 -11.00 -14.20 26.04
N GLY A 421 -9.78 -13.65 26.01
CA GLY A 421 -8.62 -14.31 26.60
C GLY A 421 -8.72 -14.40 28.12
N ALA A 422 -8.24 -15.51 28.69
CA ALA A 422 -8.13 -15.69 30.13
C ALA A 422 -7.09 -14.71 30.70
N THR A 423 -7.42 -14.10 31.83
CA THR A 423 -6.45 -13.26 32.57
C THR A 423 -5.46 -14.16 33.29
N THR A 424 -4.17 -13.91 33.09
CA THR A 424 -3.07 -14.61 33.75
C THR A 424 -2.10 -13.59 34.37
N PRO A 425 -1.16 -14.02 35.23
CA PRO A 425 -0.06 -13.15 35.67
C PRO A 425 0.81 -12.61 34.52
N TYR A 426 0.81 -13.30 33.37
CA TYR A 426 1.58 -12.97 32.17
C TYR A 426 0.72 -12.25 31.12
N GLY A 427 -0.35 -11.57 31.52
CA GLY A 427 -1.28 -10.92 30.60
C GLY A 427 -2.40 -11.85 30.08
N ARG A 428 -2.96 -11.52 28.92
CA ARG A 428 -4.11 -12.22 28.33
C ARG A 428 -3.67 -13.45 27.53
N PHE A 429 -4.20 -14.60 27.90
CA PHE A 429 -4.02 -15.86 27.17
C PHE A 429 -5.27 -16.21 26.37
N PHE A 430 -5.19 -16.17 25.04
CA PHE A 430 -6.32 -16.31 24.14
C PHE A 430 -6.49 -17.73 23.59
N LEU A 431 -5.51 -18.63 23.70
CA LEU A 431 -5.64 -19.95 23.07
C LEU A 431 -6.66 -20.84 23.78
N LYS A 432 -7.48 -21.58 23.00
CA LYS A 432 -8.38 -22.60 23.56
C LYS A 432 -7.56 -23.81 24.02
N PRO A 433 -7.90 -24.48 25.14
CA PRO A 433 -7.08 -25.55 25.71
C PRO A 433 -7.11 -26.90 24.95
N GLY A 434 -8.04 -27.09 24.00
CA GLY A 434 -8.23 -28.36 23.31
C GLY A 434 -7.03 -28.77 22.45
N GLY A 435 -6.29 -29.79 22.89
CA GLY A 435 -5.14 -30.33 22.14
C GLY A 435 -3.91 -29.42 22.13
N SER A 436 -3.83 -28.43 23.02
CA SER A 436 -2.71 -27.49 23.05
C SER A 436 -1.40 -28.13 23.49
N PHE A 437 -0.30 -27.71 22.88
CA PHE A 437 1.05 -28.12 23.23
C PHE A 437 2.02 -26.93 23.19
N ARG A 438 3.24 -27.11 23.68
CA ARG A 438 4.28 -26.07 23.70
C ARG A 438 5.51 -26.52 22.93
N LEU A 439 6.09 -25.60 22.18
CA LEU A 439 7.40 -25.81 21.58
C LEU A 439 8.51 -25.72 22.65
N PRO A 440 9.66 -26.39 22.43
CA PRO A 440 10.82 -26.19 23.28
C PRO A 440 11.17 -24.71 23.42
N SER A 441 11.60 -24.30 24.61
CA SER A 441 12.04 -22.93 24.83
C SER A 441 13.30 -22.62 24.03
N VAL A 442 13.39 -21.38 23.54
CA VAL A 442 14.56 -20.84 22.83
C VAL A 442 15.07 -19.59 23.53
N LEU A 443 16.29 -19.21 23.17
CA LEU A 443 16.89 -17.93 23.56
C LEU A 443 16.61 -16.89 22.46
N THR A 444 16.10 -15.72 22.85
CA THR A 444 15.85 -14.61 21.94
C THR A 444 17.12 -13.83 21.61
N GLN A 445 17.17 -13.23 20.43
CA GLN A 445 18.38 -12.63 19.84
C GLN A 445 18.45 -11.10 19.93
N GLY A 446 17.48 -10.44 20.58
CA GLY A 446 17.41 -8.98 20.63
C GLY A 446 16.83 -8.40 19.34
N ILE A 447 17.61 -7.58 18.63
CA ILE A 447 17.17 -6.87 17.42
C ILE A 447 16.67 -7.86 16.36
N ALA A 448 17.50 -8.87 16.03
CA ALA A 448 17.11 -9.88 15.05
C ALA A 448 16.10 -10.87 15.66
N PRO A 449 15.11 -11.34 14.88
CA PRO A 449 14.19 -12.35 15.34
C PRO A 449 14.88 -13.71 15.45
N THR A 450 14.47 -14.48 16.45
CA THR A 450 14.81 -15.89 16.59
C THR A 450 13.87 -16.74 15.76
N GLN A 451 14.43 -17.51 14.83
CA GLN A 451 13.67 -18.39 13.94
C GLN A 451 13.26 -19.68 14.67
N LEU A 452 11.99 -20.07 14.52
CA LEU A 452 11.43 -21.34 15.00
C LEU A 452 10.66 -22.04 13.90
N THR A 453 10.50 -23.36 14.05
CA THR A 453 9.57 -24.13 13.24
C THR A 453 8.62 -24.95 14.11
N THR A 454 7.37 -25.06 13.69
CA THR A 454 6.42 -26.00 14.29
C THR A 454 6.62 -27.40 13.71
N PRO A 455 6.21 -28.46 14.43
CA PRO A 455 5.90 -29.73 13.78
C PRO A 455 4.85 -29.54 12.68
N PRO A 456 4.84 -30.38 11.63
CA PRO A 456 3.82 -30.31 10.59
C PRO A 456 2.44 -30.68 11.14
N PHE A 457 1.40 -29.98 10.70
CA PHE A 457 0.03 -30.34 11.04
C PHE A 457 -0.48 -31.40 10.08
N THR A 458 -0.68 -32.63 10.56
CA THR A 458 -1.03 -33.78 9.71
C THR A 458 -2.47 -34.25 9.87
N ASP A 459 -3.26 -33.64 10.76
CA ASP A 459 -4.66 -34.01 10.98
C ASP A 459 -5.55 -33.37 9.90
N PRO A 460 -6.17 -34.16 9.00
CA PRO A 460 -7.01 -33.63 7.93
C PRO A 460 -8.23 -32.85 8.41
N SER A 461 -8.67 -33.04 9.67
CA SER A 461 -9.77 -32.28 10.25
C SER A 461 -9.45 -30.80 10.47
N LEU A 462 -8.17 -30.42 10.38
CA LEU A 462 -7.73 -29.03 10.52
C LEU A 462 -7.91 -28.22 9.23
N VAL A 463 -8.11 -28.86 8.07
CA VAL A 463 -8.30 -28.14 6.81
C VAL A 463 -9.50 -27.20 6.90
N GLY A 464 -9.30 -25.93 6.52
CA GLY A 464 -10.29 -24.86 6.65
C GLY A 464 -10.44 -24.27 8.05
N THR A 465 -9.73 -24.80 9.05
CA THR A 465 -9.68 -24.26 10.41
C THR A 465 -8.49 -23.31 10.61
N ARG A 466 -8.44 -22.64 11.77
CA ARG A 466 -7.31 -21.79 12.17
C ARG A 466 -6.64 -22.32 13.43
N VAL A 467 -5.34 -22.59 13.35
CA VAL A 467 -4.50 -22.91 14.50
C VAL A 467 -4.08 -21.60 15.18
N GLY A 468 -4.19 -21.54 16.50
CA GLY A 468 -3.77 -20.38 17.29
C GLY A 468 -2.41 -20.59 17.92
N LEU A 469 -1.57 -19.56 17.89
CA LEU A 469 -0.26 -19.54 18.50
C LEU A 469 -0.09 -18.29 19.37
N GLN A 470 0.57 -18.43 20.52
CA GLN A 470 0.98 -17.30 21.37
C GLN A 470 2.34 -17.61 21.99
N ALA A 471 3.25 -16.65 21.93
CA ALA A 471 4.53 -16.73 22.61
C ALA A 471 4.37 -16.31 24.07
N LEU A 472 5.08 -16.96 24.98
CA LEU A 472 5.37 -16.46 26.32
C LEU A 472 6.84 -16.06 26.35
N THR A 473 7.10 -14.76 26.30
CA THR A 473 8.46 -14.21 26.26
C THR A 473 8.80 -13.58 27.61
N ARG A 474 9.99 -13.91 28.14
CA ARG A 474 10.55 -13.28 29.35
C ARG A 474 11.04 -11.88 29.00
N SER A 475 10.57 -10.88 29.75
CA SER A 475 10.97 -9.47 29.63
C SER A 475 11.10 -8.85 31.02
N THR A 476 12.00 -7.88 31.16
CA THR A 476 12.12 -7.06 32.38
C THR A 476 11.00 -6.05 32.52
N ASP A 477 10.40 -5.65 31.40
CA ASP A 477 9.30 -4.69 31.37
C ASP A 477 7.97 -5.37 31.74
N ALA A 478 7.91 -6.69 31.56
CA ALA A 478 6.77 -7.50 31.94
C ALA A 478 6.61 -7.60 33.47
N PRO A 479 5.43 -7.26 34.05
CA PRO A 479 5.22 -7.22 35.51
C PRO A 479 5.48 -8.54 36.25
N ALA A 480 5.29 -9.69 35.59
CA ALA A 480 5.54 -11.03 36.14
C ALA A 480 6.85 -11.67 35.60
N GLY A 481 7.75 -10.85 35.06
CA GLY A 481 8.98 -11.26 34.41
C GLY A 481 8.77 -11.99 33.08
N GLY A 482 7.58 -11.88 32.49
CA GLY A 482 7.25 -12.35 31.14
C GLY A 482 5.79 -12.03 30.78
N ALA A 483 5.46 -12.00 29.50
CA ALA A 483 4.09 -11.81 29.05
C ALA A 483 3.77 -12.64 27.81
N TYR A 484 2.49 -12.89 27.59
CA TYR A 484 1.99 -13.49 26.36
C TYR A 484 1.94 -12.45 25.25
N SER A 485 2.48 -12.80 24.08
CA SER A 485 2.30 -12.04 22.85
C SER A 485 0.83 -12.01 22.43
N GLN A 486 0.52 -11.17 21.45
CA GLN A 486 -0.74 -11.23 20.73
C GLN A 486 -0.86 -12.59 20.02
N PRO A 487 -2.09 -13.10 19.84
CA PRO A 487 -2.28 -14.37 19.16
C PRO A 487 -1.99 -14.23 17.68
N LEU A 488 -1.20 -15.16 17.16
CA LEU A 488 -1.05 -15.43 15.73
C LEU A 488 -2.05 -16.51 15.32
N LEU A 489 -2.72 -16.32 14.19
CA LEU A 489 -3.69 -17.27 13.65
C LEU A 489 -3.25 -17.70 12.26
N VAL A 490 -3.12 -19.01 12.08
CA VAL A 490 -2.67 -19.62 10.83
C VAL A 490 -3.80 -20.49 10.29
N ARG A 491 -4.29 -20.19 9.09
CA ARG A 491 -5.27 -21.02 8.39
C ARG A 491 -4.57 -22.26 7.82
N ILE A 492 -5.19 -23.43 7.97
CA ILE A 492 -4.70 -24.66 7.36
C ILE A 492 -5.45 -24.88 6.04
N ASP A 493 -4.71 -24.81 4.94
CA ASP A 493 -5.20 -25.06 3.60
C ASP A 493 -5.02 -26.54 3.23
N PRO A 494 -5.78 -27.05 2.24
CA PRO A 494 -5.79 -28.47 1.86
C PRO A 494 -4.42 -29.05 1.50
#